data_AF-A0A3A3DIC2-F1
#
_entry.id   AF-A0A3A3DIC2-F1
#
_cell.length_a   1.000
_cell.length_b   1.000
_cell.length_c   1.000
_cell.angle_alpha   90.00
_cell.angle_beta   90.00
_cell.angle_gamma   90.00
#
_symmetry.space_group_name_H-M   'P 1'
#
loop_
_entity.id
_entity.type
_entity.pdbx_description
1 polymer ?
#
loop_
_entity_poly.entity_id
_entity_poly.type
_entity_poly.pdbx_seq_one_letter_code
_entity_poly.pdbx_strand_id
1 'polypeptide(L)' 'MDLEVLVAPIIIFMLVVAPLWLVLHYRSKKQVSQGLSEHEHRQLMELASKAESMADRVDTLEAILDQEAPEWRRKV' A
#
# COMPACT_ATOMS: atom_id res chain seq x y z
N MET A 1 31.74 46.28 0.77
CA MET A 1 30.99 45.33 -0.09
C MET A 1 29.63 45.19 0.53
N ASP A 2 28.63 45.72 -0.15
CA ASP A 2 27.27 45.82 0.38
C ASP A 2 26.66 44.43 0.50
N LEU A 3 26.02 44.15 1.64
CA LEU A 3 25.38 42.88 1.97
C LEU A 3 24.42 42.41 0.85
N GLU A 4 23.86 43.37 0.11
CA GLU A 4 22.99 43.15 -1.05
C GLU A 4 23.62 42.26 -2.12
N VAL A 5 24.92 42.39 -2.40
CA VAL A 5 25.61 41.60 -3.44
C VAL A 5 25.72 40.13 -3.01
N LEU A 6 25.82 39.86 -1.70
CA LEU A 6 25.85 38.50 -1.15
C LEU A 6 24.43 37.91 -1.03
N VAL A 7 23.43 38.73 -0.70
CA VAL A 7 22.06 38.28 -0.42
C VAL A 7 21.23 38.07 -1.69
N ALA A 8 21.43 38.88 -2.73
CA ALA A 8 20.71 38.76 -4.01
C ALA A 8 20.74 37.34 -4.62
N PRO A 9 21.89 36.65 -4.75
CA PRO A 9 21.91 35.28 -5.28
C PRO A 9 21.20 34.27 -4.35
N ILE A 10 21.23 34.48 -3.04
CA ILE A 10 20.56 33.61 -2.05
C ILE A 10 19.03 33.71 -2.23
N ILE A 11 18.50 34.91 -2.43
CA ILE A 11 17.06 35.12 -2.64
C ILE A 11 16.60 34.42 -3.93
N ILE A 12 17.34 34.59 -5.04
CA ILE A 12 17.02 33.94 -6.32
C ILE A 12 17.06 32.41 -6.17
N PHE A 13 18.07 31.89 -5.47
CA PHE A 13 18.16 30.46 -5.18
C PHE A 13 16.95 29.97 -4.37
N MET A 14 16.55 30.70 -3.34
CA MET A 14 15.38 30.36 -2.52
C MET A 14 14.07 30.40 -3.31
N LEU A 15 13.91 31.34 -4.25
CA LEU A 15 12.73 31.42 -5.13
C LEU A 15 12.59 30.20 -6.05
N VAL A 16 13.67 29.48 -6.34
CA VAL A 16 13.62 28.26 -7.17
C VAL A 16 13.56 27.01 -6.30
N VAL A 17 14.46 26.92 -5.31
CA VAL A 17 14.65 25.70 -4.52
C VAL A 17 13.54 25.50 -3.49
N ALA A 18 13.05 26.56 -2.84
CA ALA A 18 12.00 26.42 -1.83
C ALA A 18 10.67 25.95 -2.47
N PRO A 19 10.21 26.46 -3.62
CA PRO A 19 9.02 25.92 -4.29
C PRO A 19 9.20 24.48 -4.79
N LEU A 20 10.38 24.14 -5.34
CA LEU A 20 10.67 22.76 -5.75
C LEU A 20 10.62 21.80 -4.56
N TRP A 21 11.20 22.19 -3.42
CA TRP A 21 11.17 21.42 -2.20
C TRP A 21 9.73 21.25 -1.67
N LEU A 22 8.93 22.32 -1.67
CA LEU A 22 7.53 22.28 -1.24
C LEU A 22 6.72 21.30 -2.10
N VAL A 23 6.88 21.35 -3.43
CA VAL A 23 6.23 20.43 -4.37
C VAL A 23 6.65 18.98 -4.09
N LEU A 24 7.95 18.71 -3.92
CA LEU A 24 8.44 17.36 -3.62
C LEU A 24 7.95 16.86 -2.26
N HIS A 25 7.98 17.70 -1.22
CA HIS A 25 7.53 17.37 0.12
C HIS A 25 6.03 17.00 0.13
N TYR A 26 5.21 17.80 -0.54
CA TYR A 26 3.77 17.58 -0.57
C TYR A 26 3.37 16.43 -1.51
N ARG A 27 4.11 16.24 -2.61
CA ARG A 27 3.87 15.13 -3.54
C ARG A 27 4.22 13.78 -2.91
N SER A 28 5.32 13.70 -2.15
CA SER A 28 5.70 12.50 -1.40
C SER A 28 4.67 12.18 -0.30
N LYS A 29 4.24 13.18 0.48
CA LYS A 29 3.17 12.98 1.48
C LYS A 29 1.86 12.54 0.85
N LYS A 30 1.48 13.12 -0.29
CA LYS A 30 0.27 12.73 -1.02
C LYS A 30 0.33 11.29 -1.52
N GLN A 31 1.49 10.81 -1.95
CA GLN A 31 1.65 9.43 -2.40
C GLN A 31 1.56 8.42 -1.25
N VAL A 32 2.01 8.79 -0.05
CA VAL A 32 1.91 7.93 1.15
C VAL A 32 0.51 7.98 1.79
N SER A 33 -0.20 9.11 1.68
CA SER A 33 -1.57 9.26 2.21
C SER A 33 -2.66 8.89 1.21
N GLN A 34 -2.31 8.65 -0.06
CA GLN A 34 -3.22 8.07 -1.03
C GLN A 34 -3.39 6.61 -0.63
N GLY A 35 -4.53 6.31 -0.02
CA GLY A 35 -4.96 4.93 0.19
C GLY A 35 -5.07 4.17 -1.14
N LEU A 36 -5.59 2.95 -1.06
CA LEU A 36 -5.73 2.10 -2.23
C LEU A 36 -6.48 2.82 -3.35
N SER A 37 -5.95 2.74 -4.56
CA SER A 37 -6.67 3.15 -5.76
C SER A 37 -7.93 2.30 -5.92
N GLU A 38 -8.89 2.80 -6.70
CA GLU A 38 -10.09 2.05 -7.11
C GLU A 38 -9.78 0.65 -7.68
N HIS A 39 -8.66 0.52 -8.40
CA HIS A 39 -8.23 -0.76 -8.95
C HIS A 39 -7.73 -1.71 -7.86
N GLU A 40 -6.87 -1.22 -6.95
CA GLU A 40 -6.37 -2.00 -5.82
C GLU A 40 -7.49 -2.41 -4.86
N HIS A 41 -8.47 -1.53 -4.64
CA HIS A 41 -9.67 -1.87 -3.87
C HIS A 41 -10.47 -3.02 -4.51
N ARG A 42 -10.67 -2.98 -5.84
CA ARG A 42 -11.35 -4.09 -6.55
C ARG A 42 -10.58 -5.40 -6.45
N GLN A 43 -9.25 -5.36 -6.62
CA GLN A 43 -8.40 -6.55 -6.48
C GLN A 43 -8.48 -7.14 -5.07
N LEU A 44 -8.48 -6.29 -4.04
CA LEU A 44 -8.62 -6.74 -2.66
C LEU A 44 -9.98 -7.38 -2.39
N MET A 45 -11.07 -6.81 -2.92
CA MET A 45 -12.40 -7.41 -2.80
C MET A 45 -12.48 -8.75 -3.52
N GLU A 46 -11.89 -8.86 -4.71
CA GLU A 46 -11.80 -10.14 -5.43
C GLU A 46 -11.01 -11.18 -4.63
N LEU A 47 -9.88 -10.78 -4.04
CA LEU A 47 -9.04 -11.68 -3.25
C LEU A 47 -9.75 -12.12 -1.96
N ALA A 48 -10.45 -11.21 -1.29
CA ALA A 48 -11.24 -11.52 -0.11
C ALA A 48 -12.37 -12.52 -0.44
N SER A 49 -13.10 -12.30 -1.53
CA SER A 49 -14.15 -13.22 -1.99
C SER A 49 -13.60 -14.60 -2.35
N LYS A 50 -12.42 -14.66 -2.98
CA LYS A 50 -11.73 -15.93 -3.25
C LYS A 50 -11.32 -16.65 -1.97
N ALA A 51 -10.81 -15.90 -0.98
CA ALA A 51 -10.42 -16.47 0.31
C ALA A 51 -11.61 -17.06 1.06
N GLU A 52 -12.76 -16.39 1.03
CA GLU A 52 -14.01 -16.90 1.62
C GLU A 52 -14.47 -18.20 0.93
N SER A 53 -14.51 -18.21 -0.40
CA SER A 53 -14.82 -19.44 -1.15
C SER A 53 -13.82 -20.58 -0.90
N MET A 54 -12.54 -20.26 -0.70
CA MET A 54 -11.54 -21.26 -0.34
C MET A 54 -11.76 -21.83 1.06
N ALA A 55 -12.17 -21.01 2.02
CA ALA A 55 -12.49 -21.46 3.39
C ALA A 55 -13.65 -22.46 3.37
N ASP A 56 -14.77 -22.14 2.70
CA ASP A 56 -15.93 -23.04 2.57
C ASP A 56 -15.54 -24.39 1.94
N ARG A 57 -14.64 -24.34 0.96
CA ARG A 57 -14.14 -25.55 0.29
C ARG A 57 -13.23 -26.38 1.21
N VAL A 58 -12.39 -25.73 2.01
CA VAL A 58 -11.56 -26.43 3.01
C VAL A 58 -12.47 -27.11 4.03
N ASP A 59 -13.46 -26.42 4.58
CA ASP A 59 -14.41 -27.02 5.53
C ASP A 59 -15.13 -28.23 4.93
N THR A 60 -15.55 -28.11 3.67
CA THR A 60 -16.16 -29.24 2.95
C THR A 60 -15.19 -30.41 2.79
N LEU A 61 -13.93 -30.13 2.41
CA LEU A 61 -12.91 -31.16 2.26
C LEU A 61 -12.58 -31.83 3.59
N GLU A 62 -12.50 -31.06 4.68
CA GLU A 62 -12.31 -31.61 6.03
C GLU A 62 -13.48 -32.50 6.45
N ALA A 63 -14.72 -32.11 6.16
CA ALA A 63 -15.90 -32.93 6.45
C ALA A 63 -15.93 -34.24 5.65
N ILE A 64 -15.41 -34.24 4.41
CA ILE A 64 -15.25 -35.46 3.61
C ILE A 64 -14.12 -36.33 4.19
N LEU A 65 -12.97 -35.73 4.48
CA LEU A 65 -11.82 -36.43 5.07
C LEU A 65 -12.15 -37.06 6.42
N ASP A 66 -12.99 -36.43 7.22
CA ASP A 66 -13.48 -36.96 8.50
C ASP A 66 -14.35 -38.20 8.34
N GLN A 67 -15.08 -38.30 7.23
CA GLN A 67 -15.91 -39.46 6.91
C GLN A 67 -15.10 -40.58 6.24
N GLU A 68 -14.24 -40.23 5.28
CA GLU A 68 -13.55 -41.22 4.43
C GLU A 68 -12.21 -41.68 4.99
N ALA A 69 -11.54 -40.87 5.80
CA ALA A 69 -10.20 -41.17 6.31
C ALA A 69 -10.02 -40.70 7.76
N PRO A 70 -10.79 -41.21 8.74
CA PRO A 70 -10.89 -40.66 10.11
C PRO A 70 -9.56 -40.45 10.89
N GLU A 71 -8.47 -41.14 10.51
CA GLU A 71 -7.14 -40.97 11.11
C GLU A 71 -6.25 -39.93 10.39
N TRP A 72 -6.76 -39.20 9.39
CA TRP A 72 -5.98 -38.28 8.55
C TRP A 72 -5.30 -37.16 9.35
N ARG A 73 -6.00 -36.63 10.36
CA ARG A 73 -5.48 -35.59 11.26
C ARG A 73 -4.30 -36.06 12.11
N ARG A 74 -4.12 -37.37 12.25
CA ARG A 74 -3.07 -37.99 13.07
C ARG A 74 -1.72 -38.08 12.35
N LYS A 75 -1.68 -37.76 11.05
CA LYS A 75 -0.48 -37.72 10.21
C LYS A 75 0.17 -36.32 10.10
N VAL A 76 -0.37 -35.33 10.81
CA VAL A 76 0.20 -33.97 10.91
C VAL A 76 1.17 -33.88 12.07
#